data_AF-A0ABD6I7D8-F1
#
_entry.id   AF-A0ABD6I7D8-F1
#
_cell.length_a   1.000
_cell.length_b   1.000
_cell.length_c   1.000
_cell.angle_alpha   90.00
_cell.angle_beta   90.00
_cell.angle_gamma   90.00
#
_symmetry.space_group_name_H-M   'P 1'
#
loop_
_entity.id
_entity.type
_entity.pdbx_description
1 polymer ?
#
loop_
_entity_poly.entity_id
_entity_poly.type
_entity_poly.pdbx_seq_one_letter_code
_entity_poly.pdbx_strand_id
1 'polypeptide(L)'
;MTNDDRNGVSAEPLPDRPDLTRLFKNRARDGDIIKKCKIMLIAGYPPGKVALILRLPLERVMALYNSSYNPRCRRFAKNNAYSNAQVAVISFNEGAKLAEICQTLALPLFTVVQMLRQNSVTDAEMAPKMPPYDDSLSVEYRQVVARKAACKQKTIQISPVRRVRKATGKKATV
;
A
#
# COMPACT_ATOMS: atom_id res chain seq x y z
N MET A 1 37.68 -36.13 -9.10
CA MET A 1 37.52 -36.13 -7.64
C MET A 1 37.99 -34.77 -7.15
N THR A 2 37.07 -33.82 -6.99
CA THR A 2 37.34 -32.48 -6.48
C THR A 2 36.55 -32.36 -5.19
N ASN A 3 37.27 -32.32 -4.07
CA ASN A 3 36.70 -32.30 -2.73
C ASN A 3 36.06 -30.93 -2.47
N ASP A 4 34.81 -30.96 -2.05
CA ASP A 4 33.97 -29.81 -1.74
C ASP A 4 34.19 -29.48 -0.24
N ASP A 5 35.27 -28.77 0.07
CA ASP A 5 35.63 -28.35 1.43
C ASP A 5 34.76 -27.16 1.88
N ARG A 6 33.44 -27.36 1.93
CA ARG A 6 32.52 -26.42 2.57
C ARG A 6 32.72 -26.49 4.08
N ASN A 7 33.61 -25.61 4.52
CA ASN A 7 33.85 -25.14 5.87
C ASN A 7 32.62 -25.30 6.77
N GLY A 8 32.56 -26.42 7.49
CA GLY A 8 31.62 -26.65 8.58
C GLY A 8 32.05 -25.79 9.76
N VAL A 9 31.69 -24.50 9.71
CA VAL A 9 31.79 -23.63 10.89
C VAL A 9 30.80 -24.18 11.91
N SER A 10 31.29 -25.07 12.76
CA SER A 10 30.58 -25.51 13.95
C SER A 10 30.20 -24.26 14.72
N ALA A 11 28.90 -24.01 14.86
CA ALA A 11 28.41 -22.81 15.52
C ALA A 11 28.93 -22.82 16.97
N GLU A 12 29.89 -21.95 17.27
CA GLU A 12 30.31 -21.60 18.63
C GLU A 12 29.05 -21.47 19.52
N PRO A 13 29.05 -22.06 20.73
CA PRO A 13 27.89 -22.00 21.61
C PRO A 13 27.52 -20.53 21.84
N LEU A 14 26.32 -20.18 21.38
CA LEU A 14 25.78 -18.83 21.48
C LEU A 14 25.87 -18.38 22.94
N PRO A 15 26.43 -17.18 23.22
CA PRO A 15 26.51 -16.67 24.59
C PRO A 15 25.12 -16.65 25.22
N ASP A 16 25.05 -16.87 26.54
CA ASP A 16 23.82 -16.87 27.33
C ASP A 16 22.93 -15.68 26.95
N ARG A 17 21.91 -15.97 26.14
CA ARG A 17 20.99 -14.95 25.65
C ARG A 17 20.15 -14.50 26.84
N PRO A 18 19.90 -13.19 27.01
CA PRO A 18 19.06 -12.72 28.09
C PRO A 18 17.67 -13.37 27.99
N ASP A 19 17.14 -13.84 29.12
CA ASP A 19 15.78 -14.39 29.17
C ASP A 19 14.75 -13.29 28.87
N LEU A 20 14.26 -13.29 27.63
CA LEU A 20 13.28 -12.33 27.15
C LEU A 20 11.84 -12.70 27.52
N THR A 21 11.60 -13.81 28.24
CA THR A 21 10.23 -14.26 28.56
C THR A 21 9.43 -13.20 29.29
N ARG A 22 10.05 -12.48 30.25
CA ARG A 22 9.39 -11.40 30.99
C ARG A 22 9.06 -10.20 30.09
N LEU A 23 9.95 -9.82 29.19
CA LEU A 23 9.71 -8.76 28.20
C LEU A 23 8.51 -9.12 27.32
N PHE A 24 8.49 -10.35 26.80
CA PHE A 24 7.42 -10.85 25.95
C PHE A 24 6.08 -10.94 26.68
N LYS A 25 6.06 -11.43 27.93
CA LYS A 25 4.86 -11.49 28.76
C LYS A 25 4.29 -10.10 29.04
N ASN A 26 5.15 -9.12 29.34
CA ASN A 26 4.71 -7.75 29.60
C ASN A 26 4.14 -7.08 28.34
N ARG A 27 4.83 -7.22 27.20
CA ARG A 27 4.33 -6.68 25.92
C ARG A 27 3.04 -7.34 25.45
N ALA A 28 2.86 -8.63 25.69
CA ALA A 28 1.64 -9.35 25.31
C ALA A 28 0.40 -8.92 26.11
N ARG A 29 0.59 -8.24 27.26
CA ARG A 29 -0.49 -7.68 28.08
C ARG A 29 -0.82 -6.23 27.73
N ASP A 30 0.05 -5.55 26.97
CA ASP A 30 -0.14 -4.17 26.57
C ASP A 30 -1.17 -4.06 25.44
N GLY A 31 -2.30 -3.41 25.74
CA GLY A 31 -3.42 -3.24 24.82
C GLY A 31 -3.05 -2.50 23.53
N ASP A 32 -2.17 -1.50 23.61
CA ASP A 32 -1.78 -0.70 22.44
C ASP A 32 -0.87 -1.49 21.50
N ILE A 33 0.03 -2.31 22.06
CA ILE A 33 0.88 -3.22 21.28
C ILE A 33 0.02 -4.29 20.60
N ILE A 34 -0.97 -4.86 21.30
CA ILE A 34 -1.89 -5.84 20.70
C ILE A 34 -2.76 -5.20 19.62
N LYS A 35 -3.24 -3.96 19.82
CA LYS A 35 -3.99 -3.23 18.80
C LYS A 35 -3.15 -2.99 17.54
N LYS A 36 -1.90 -2.56 17.70
CA LYS A 36 -0.95 -2.38 16.59
C LYS A 36 -0.65 -3.70 15.87
N CYS A 37 -0.49 -4.80 16.62
CA CYS A 37 -0.33 -6.15 16.08
C CYS A 37 -1.48 -6.52 15.16
N LYS A 38 -2.74 -6.36 15.60
CA LYS A 38 -3.93 -6.64 14.78
C LYS A 38 -3.96 -5.81 13.50
N ILE A 39 -3.66 -4.50 13.58
CA ILE A 39 -3.62 -3.61 12.40
C ILE A 39 -2.59 -4.09 11.39
N MET A 40 -1.38 -4.46 11.83
CA MET A 40 -0.32 -4.95 10.95
C MET A 40 -0.70 -6.28 10.29
N LEU A 41 -1.32 -7.20 11.04
CA LEU A 41 -1.80 -8.47 10.48
C LEU A 41 -2.91 -8.24 9.43
N ILE A 42 -3.84 -7.30 9.67
CA ILE A 42 -4.87 -6.91 8.69
C ILE A 42 -4.23 -6.26 7.45
N ALA A 43 -3.19 -5.44 7.63
CA ALA A 43 -2.43 -4.83 6.54
C ALA A 43 -1.59 -5.85 5.72
N GLY A 44 -1.60 -7.13 6.09
CA GLY A 44 -0.96 -8.21 5.32
C GLY A 44 0.49 -8.48 5.70
N TYR A 45 0.98 -7.96 6.83
CA TYR A 45 2.31 -8.32 7.31
C TYR A 45 2.34 -9.78 7.77
N PRO A 46 3.39 -10.57 7.43
CA PRO A 46 3.48 -11.95 7.88
C PRO A 46 3.72 -12.02 9.40
N PRO A 47 3.14 -13.01 10.10
CA PRO A 47 3.16 -13.08 11.56
C PRO A 47 4.57 -13.10 12.15
N GLY A 48 5.53 -13.76 11.49
CA GLY A 48 6.94 -13.74 11.90
C GLY A 48 7.56 -12.34 11.90
N LYS A 49 7.26 -11.53 10.87
CA LYS A 49 7.73 -10.14 10.79
C LYS A 49 7.08 -9.27 11.85
N VAL A 50 5.79 -9.45 12.11
CA VAL A 50 5.07 -8.72 13.17
C VAL A 50 5.61 -9.05 14.56
N ALA A 51 5.89 -10.33 14.83
CA ALA A 51 6.48 -10.78 16.09
C ALA A 51 7.83 -10.11 16.38
N LEU A 52 8.69 -9.99 15.36
CA LEU A 52 9.99 -9.32 15.49
C LEU A 52 9.84 -7.81 15.71
N ILE A 53 9.04 -7.12 14.89
CA ILE A 53 8.85 -5.66 14.98
C ILE A 53 8.27 -5.24 16.32
N LEU A 54 7.25 -5.97 16.79
CA LEU A 54 6.56 -5.64 18.04
C LEU A 54 7.19 -6.33 19.25
N ARG A 55 8.26 -7.11 19.08
CA ARG A 55 8.87 -7.97 20.11
C ARG A 55 7.77 -8.69 20.90
N LEU A 56 6.94 -9.44 20.18
CA LEU A 56 5.89 -10.28 20.74
C LEU A 56 6.27 -11.75 20.58
N PRO A 57 5.82 -12.63 21.48
CA PRO A 57 6.02 -14.06 21.33
C PRO A 57 5.26 -14.56 20.09
N LEU A 58 5.93 -15.36 19.26
CA LEU A 58 5.40 -15.81 17.97
C LEU A 58 4.05 -16.53 18.11
N GLU A 59 3.93 -17.42 19.10
CA GLU A 59 2.71 -18.18 19.39
C GLU A 59 1.51 -17.26 19.62
N ARG A 60 1.70 -16.15 20.35
CA ARG A 60 0.63 -15.18 20.62
C ARG A 60 0.21 -14.45 19.35
N VAL A 61 1.17 -14.10 18.49
CA VAL A 61 0.89 -13.44 17.20
C VAL A 61 0.20 -14.41 16.25
N MET A 62 0.59 -15.68 16.23
CA MET A 62 -0.09 -16.72 15.45
C MET A 62 -1.52 -16.98 15.95
N ALA A 63 -1.74 -17.02 17.26
CA ALA A 63 -3.09 -17.13 17.82
C ALA A 63 -3.97 -15.93 17.45
N LEU A 64 -3.41 -14.71 17.49
CA LEU A 64 -4.10 -13.49 17.04
C LEU A 64 -4.37 -13.50 15.55
N TYR A 65 -3.41 -13.98 14.75
CA TYR A 65 -3.59 -14.19 13.33
C TYR A 65 -4.75 -15.17 13.12
N ASN A 66 -4.68 -16.41 13.59
CA ASN A 66 -5.74 -17.40 13.36
C ASN A 66 -7.13 -16.97 13.88
N SER A 67 -7.20 -16.23 14.99
CA SER A 67 -8.48 -15.76 15.56
C SER A 67 -9.05 -14.49 14.90
N SER A 68 -8.19 -13.56 14.49
CA SER A 68 -8.61 -12.28 13.90
C SER A 68 -8.57 -12.29 12.37
N TYR A 69 -7.88 -13.26 11.77
CA TYR A 69 -7.71 -13.42 10.32
C TYR A 69 -8.93 -14.10 9.74
N ASN A 70 -9.85 -13.29 9.23
CA ASN A 70 -10.91 -13.78 8.36
C ASN A 70 -10.44 -13.64 6.90
N PRO A 71 -10.13 -14.74 6.19
CA PRO A 71 -9.70 -14.69 4.79
C PRO A 71 -10.77 -14.12 3.84
N ARG A 72 -12.05 -14.14 4.22
CA ARG A 72 -13.15 -13.51 3.46
C ARG A 72 -13.19 -11.98 3.64
N CYS A 73 -12.80 -11.47 4.81
CA CYS A 73 -12.80 -10.03 5.10
C CYS A 73 -11.44 -9.37 4.86
N ARG A 74 -10.43 -10.12 4.40
CA ARG A 74 -9.33 -9.52 3.68
C ARG A 74 -9.93 -8.96 2.40
N ARG A 75 -10.37 -7.70 2.44
CA ARG A 75 -10.35 -6.86 1.23
C ARG A 75 -8.91 -6.98 0.79
N PHE A 76 -8.63 -7.85 -0.19
CA PHE A 76 -7.42 -7.74 -0.96
C PHE A 76 -7.41 -6.28 -1.37
N ALA A 77 -6.54 -5.49 -0.74
CA ALA A 77 -6.23 -4.21 -1.29
C ALA A 77 -5.79 -4.59 -2.70
N LYS A 78 -6.59 -4.24 -3.71
CA LYS A 78 -6.11 -4.20 -5.09
C LYS A 78 -4.71 -3.61 -4.97
N ASN A 79 -3.71 -4.26 -5.56
CA ASN A 79 -2.29 -3.90 -5.44
C ASN A 79 -2.16 -2.40 -5.22
N ASN A 80 -1.45 -2.00 -4.17
CA ASN A 80 -1.34 -0.61 -3.76
C ASN A 80 -1.01 0.27 -4.99
N ALA A 81 -1.60 1.46 -5.09
CA ALA A 81 -1.35 2.39 -6.20
C ALA A 81 0.16 2.59 -6.44
N TYR A 82 0.95 2.59 -5.36
CA TYR A 82 2.41 2.63 -5.44
C TYR A 82 3.02 1.41 -6.14
N SER A 83 2.64 0.18 -5.75
CA SER A 83 3.14 -1.03 -6.39
C SER A 83 2.70 -1.14 -7.85
N ASN A 84 1.48 -0.72 -8.18
CA ASN A 84 1.02 -0.69 -9.58
C ASN A 84 1.81 0.30 -10.41
N ALA A 85 2.11 1.48 -9.86
CA ALA A 85 2.94 2.46 -10.54
C ALA A 85 4.36 1.95 -10.79
N GLN A 86 4.97 1.27 -9.80
CA GLN A 86 6.28 0.64 -9.97
C GLN A 86 6.27 -0.44 -11.06
N VAL A 87 5.30 -1.36 -11.01
CA VAL A 87 5.17 -2.41 -12.03
C VAL A 87 4.94 -1.79 -13.42
N ALA A 88 4.10 -0.77 -13.54
CA ALA A 88 3.87 -0.07 -14.80
C ALA A 88 5.17 0.53 -15.37
N VAL A 89 5.97 1.21 -14.54
CA VAL A 89 7.25 1.82 -14.96
C VAL A 89 8.27 0.75 -15.35
N ILE A 90 8.39 -0.33 -14.57
CA ILE A 90 9.32 -1.44 -14.86
C ILE A 90 8.94 -2.08 -16.21
N SER A 91 7.68 -2.49 -16.38
CA SER A 91 7.21 -3.10 -17.63
C SER A 91 7.33 -2.14 -18.82
N PHE A 92 7.10 -0.85 -18.61
CA PHE A 92 7.32 0.16 -19.66
C PHE A 92 8.79 0.23 -20.08
N ASN A 93 9.72 0.24 -19.12
CA ASN A 93 11.16 0.29 -19.40
C ASN A 93 11.66 -1.01 -20.05
N GLU A 94 11.06 -2.15 -19.74
CA GLU A 94 11.29 -3.43 -20.42
C GLU A 94 10.80 -3.44 -21.87
N GLY A 95 10.06 -2.42 -22.30
CA GLY A 95 9.59 -2.26 -23.67
C GLY A 95 8.17 -2.79 -23.92
N ALA A 96 7.43 -3.19 -22.88
CA ALA A 96 6.06 -3.68 -23.03
C ALA A 96 5.13 -2.61 -23.64
N LYS A 97 4.15 -3.07 -24.42
CA LYS A 97 3.12 -2.17 -24.97
C LYS A 97 2.17 -1.72 -23.86
N LEU A 98 1.58 -0.53 -23.99
CA LEU A 98 0.65 -0.04 -22.96
C LEU A 98 -0.58 -0.94 -22.79
N ALA A 99 -1.03 -1.61 -23.85
CA ALA A 99 -2.12 -2.59 -23.78
C ALA A 99 -1.77 -3.79 -22.88
N GLU A 100 -0.55 -4.32 -22.97
CA GLU A 100 -0.09 -5.45 -22.16
C GLU A 100 0.02 -5.07 -20.67
N ILE A 101 0.50 -3.84 -20.40
CA ILE A 101 0.56 -3.29 -19.04
C ILE A 101 -0.84 -3.14 -18.46
N CYS A 102 -1.81 -2.67 -19.25
CA CYS A 102 -3.22 -2.55 -18.83
C CYS A 102 -3.82 -3.92 -18.48
N GLN A 103 -3.56 -4.94 -19.30
CA GLN A 103 -4.02 -6.31 -19.05
C GLN A 103 -3.39 -6.89 -17.77
N THR A 104 -2.08 -6.73 -17.59
CA THR A 104 -1.34 -7.24 -16.44
C THR A 104 -1.83 -6.64 -15.12
N LEU A 105 -2.07 -5.32 -15.11
CA LEU A 105 -2.53 -4.60 -13.93
C LEU A 105 -4.05 -4.65 -13.75
N ALA A 106 -4.80 -5.11 -14.75
CA ALA A 106 -6.25 -5.01 -14.83
C ALA A 106 -6.75 -3.57 -14.57
N LEU A 107 -6.09 -2.59 -15.17
CA LEU A 107 -6.39 -1.16 -15.04
C LEU A 107 -6.69 -0.54 -16.41
N PRO A 108 -7.55 0.50 -16.47
CA PRO A 108 -7.84 1.19 -17.72
C PRO A 108 -6.63 2.01 -18.19
N LEU A 109 -6.52 2.20 -19.51
CA LEU A 109 -5.39 2.89 -20.16
C LEU A 109 -5.13 4.28 -19.58
N PHE A 110 -6.18 5.05 -19.29
CA PHE A 110 -6.06 6.36 -18.66
C PHE A 110 -5.30 6.33 -17.33
N THR A 111 -5.55 5.32 -16.51
CA THR A 111 -4.89 5.18 -15.20
C THR A 111 -3.41 4.82 -15.36
N VAL A 112 -3.08 3.93 -16.30
CA VAL A 112 -1.69 3.55 -16.59
C VAL A 112 -0.90 4.76 -17.11
N VAL A 113 -1.45 5.50 -18.08
CA VAL A 113 -0.82 6.73 -18.60
C VAL A 113 -0.60 7.75 -17.47
N GLN A 114 -1.58 7.95 -16.58
CA GLN A 114 -1.43 8.86 -15.45
C GLN A 114 -0.33 8.41 -14.47
N MET A 115 -0.23 7.11 -14.19
CA MET A 115 0.83 6.55 -13.35
C MET A 115 2.21 6.78 -13.98
N LEU A 116 2.35 6.56 -15.29
CA LEU A 116 3.61 6.79 -16.01
C LEU A 116 4.00 8.28 -16.00
N ARG A 117 3.05 9.20 -16.23
CA ARG A 117 3.28 10.65 -16.14
C ARG A 117 3.72 11.08 -14.74
N GLN A 118 3.09 10.53 -13.69
CA GLN A 118 3.48 10.82 -12.30
C GLN A 118 4.91 10.35 -11.99
N ASN A 119 5.42 9.38 -12.74
CA ASN A 119 6.79 8.88 -12.64
C ASN A 119 7.68 9.41 -13.78
N SER A 120 7.42 10.62 -14.27
CA SER A 120 8.25 11.36 -15.23
C SER A 120 8.43 10.75 -16.62
N VAL A 121 7.62 9.76 -17.00
CA VAL A 121 7.58 9.31 -18.40
C VAL A 121 6.81 10.35 -19.22
N THR A 122 7.40 10.77 -20.33
CA THR A 122 6.83 11.83 -21.19
C THR A 122 5.84 11.25 -22.19
N ASP A 123 4.91 12.09 -22.66
CA ASP A 123 3.92 11.67 -23.68
C ASP A 123 4.61 11.26 -25.01
N ALA A 124 5.77 11.84 -25.33
CA ALA A 124 6.55 11.48 -26.51
C ALA A 124 7.14 10.06 -26.41
N GLU A 125 7.59 9.65 -25.22
CA GLU A 125 8.08 8.28 -24.97
C GLU A 125 6.93 7.27 -24.98
N MET A 126 5.73 7.66 -24.55
CA MET A 126 4.55 6.80 -24.55
C MET A 126 3.91 6.64 -25.93
N ALA A 127 3.97 7.65 -26.78
CA ALA A 127 3.38 7.65 -28.13
C ALA A 127 3.68 6.40 -28.97
N PRO A 128 4.93 5.90 -29.08
CA PRO A 128 5.23 4.70 -29.88
C PRO A 128 4.65 3.41 -29.27
N LYS A 129 4.32 3.39 -27.98
CA LYS A 129 3.78 2.22 -27.26
C LYS A 129 2.26 2.29 -27.07
N MET A 130 1.61 3.33 -27.57
CA MET A 130 0.15 3.46 -27.52
C MET A 130 -0.51 2.40 -28.40
N PRO A 131 -1.67 1.87 -27.99
CA PRO A 131 -2.46 0.98 -28.85
C PRO A 131 -2.93 1.72 -30.10
N PRO A 132 -3.29 0.99 -31.18
CA PRO A 132 -3.86 1.56 -32.39
C PRO A 132 -5.05 2.49 -32.12
N TYR A 133 -5.28 3.45 -33.02
CA TYR A 133 -6.33 4.46 -32.83
C TYR A 133 -7.73 3.87 -32.70
N ASP A 134 -8.04 2.86 -33.52
CA ASP A 134 -9.33 2.18 -33.58
C ASP A 134 -9.51 1.09 -32.52
N ASP A 135 -8.48 0.84 -31.70
CA ASP A 135 -8.61 -0.09 -30.58
C ASP A 135 -9.56 0.48 -29.51
N SER A 136 -10.35 -0.41 -28.93
CA SER A 136 -11.31 -0.14 -27.85
C SER A 136 -10.68 0.65 -26.69
N LEU A 137 -9.47 0.27 -26.26
CA LEU A 137 -8.72 0.95 -25.19
C LEU A 137 -8.41 2.41 -25.54
N SER A 138 -8.04 2.69 -26.79
CA SER A 138 -7.74 4.03 -27.29
C SER A 138 -8.99 4.90 -27.42
N VAL A 139 -10.12 4.31 -27.82
CA VAL A 139 -11.42 5.01 -27.86
C VAL A 139 -11.85 5.43 -26.46
N GLU A 140 -11.84 4.49 -25.50
CA GLU A 140 -12.19 4.78 -24.11
C GLU A 140 -11.26 5.82 -23.48
N TYR A 141 -9.95 5.70 -23.72
CA TYR A 141 -8.97 6.68 -23.25
C TYR A 141 -9.32 8.10 -23.71
N ARG A 142 -9.61 8.29 -25.00
CA ARG A 142 -9.99 9.59 -25.56
C ARG A 142 -11.26 10.14 -24.94
N GLN A 143 -12.27 9.30 -24.74
CA GLN A 143 -13.52 9.71 -24.07
C GLN A 143 -13.27 10.15 -22.62
N VAL A 144 -12.43 9.43 -21.87
CA VAL A 144 -12.06 9.78 -20.50
C VAL A 144 -11.28 11.08 -20.46
N VAL A 145 -10.32 11.29 -21.37
CA VAL A 145 -9.55 12.53 -21.49
C VAL A 145 -10.48 13.71 -21.79
N ALA A 146 -11.38 13.59 -22.77
CA ALA A 146 -12.35 14.63 -23.11
C ALA A 146 -13.25 14.99 -21.91
N ARG A 147 -13.78 13.98 -21.22
CA ARG A 147 -14.60 14.17 -20.01
C ARG A 147 -13.81 14.87 -18.90
N LYS A 148 -12.56 14.45 -18.64
CA LYS A 148 -11.70 15.04 -17.61
C LYS A 148 -11.31 16.48 -17.95
N ALA A 149 -11.09 16.80 -19.22
CA ALA A 149 -10.83 18.16 -19.68
C ALA A 149 -12.07 19.07 -19.49
N ALA A 150 -13.28 18.54 -19.71
CA ALA A 150 -14.52 19.27 -19.47
C ALA A 150 -14.83 19.46 -17.98
N CYS A 151 -14.53 18.48 -17.13
CA CYS A 151 -14.72 18.55 -15.68
C CYS A 151 -13.64 19.42 -15.01
N LYS A 152 -13.87 20.73 -14.95
CA LYS A 152 -13.06 21.64 -14.12
C LYS A 152 -13.25 21.31 -12.63
N GLN A 153 -12.18 20.89 -11.98
CA GLN A 153 -12.18 20.56 -10.55
C GLN A 153 -12.42 21.84 -9.75
N LYS A 154 -13.57 21.94 -9.07
CA LYS A 154 -13.87 23.10 -8.21
C LYS A 154 -12.92 23.07 -7.02
N THR A 155 -12.26 24.20 -6.74
CA THR A 155 -11.46 24.36 -5.52
C THR A 155 -12.34 24.04 -4.32
N ILE A 156 -11.89 23.09 -3.50
CA ILE A 156 -12.56 22.76 -2.24
C ILE A 156 -12.44 24.00 -1.37
N GLN A 157 -13.55 24.70 -1.18
CA GLN A 157 -13.66 25.73 -0.17
C GLN A 157 -13.65 25.03 1.19
N ILE A 158 -12.46 24.81 1.77
CA ILE A 158 -12.32 24.42 3.17
C ILE A 158 -12.74 25.66 3.96
N SER A 159 -14.04 25.77 4.21
CA SER A 159 -14.57 26.80 5.09
C SER A 159 -13.83 26.67 6.42
N PRO A 160 -13.28 27.77 6.99
CA PRO A 160 -12.61 27.67 8.27
C PRO A 160 -13.59 27.10 9.29
N VAL A 161 -13.12 26.09 10.03
CA VAL A 161 -13.83 25.42 11.12
C VAL A 161 -14.02 26.41 12.26
N ARG A 162 -14.97 27.33 12.11
CA ARG A 162 -15.60 28.10 13.18
C ARG A 162 -16.85 28.76 12.62
N ARG A 163 -17.99 28.07 12.71
CA ARG A 163 -19.27 28.78 12.83
C ARG A 163 -19.19 29.54 14.16
N VAL A 164 -18.76 30.79 14.13
CA VAL A 164 -18.92 31.70 15.25
C VAL A 164 -20.43 31.86 15.42
N ARG A 165 -21.00 31.21 16.44
CA ARG A 165 -22.34 31.55 16.91
C ARG A 165 -22.28 33.01 17.32
N LYS A 166 -22.96 33.92 16.62
CA LYS A 166 -23.23 35.26 17.15
C LYS A 166 -24.01 35.05 18.44
N ALA A 167 -23.37 35.28 19.59
CA ALA A 167 -24.09 35.39 20.84
C ALA A 167 -25.00 36.62 20.73
N THR A 168 -26.29 36.40 20.54
CA THR A 168 -27.31 37.44 20.76
C THR A 168 -27.37 37.70 22.27
N GLY A 169 -26.42 38.48 22.76
CA GLY A 169 -26.46 39.01 24.12
C GLY A 169 -27.60 40.00 24.22
N LYS A 170 -28.74 39.58 24.78
CA LYS A 170 -29.70 40.51 25.36
C LYS A 170 -29.00 41.17 26.54
N LYS A 171 -28.74 42.48 26.45
CA LYS A 171 -28.38 43.27 27.64
C LYS A 171 -29.59 43.28 28.57
N ALA A 172 -29.39 42.94 29.83
CA ALA A 172 -30.40 43.16 30.87
C ALA A 172 -30.62 44.68 30.99
N THR A 173 -31.86 45.12 30.77
CA THR A 173 -32.32 46.46 31.14
C THR A 173 -32.40 46.52 32.66
N VAL A 174 -31.73 47.53 33.22
CA VAL A 174 -31.90 48.01 34.61
C VAL A 174 -33.27 48.67 34.74
#